data_AF-A0A0N1CCT2-F1
#
_entry.id   AF-A0A0N1CCT2-F1
#
_cell.length_a   1.000
_cell.length_b   1.000
_cell.length_c   1.000
_cell.angle_alpha   90.00
_cell.angle_beta   90.00
_cell.angle_gamma   90.00
#
_symmetry.space_group_name_H-M   'P 1'
#
loop_
_entity.id
_entity.type
_entity.pdbx_description
1 polymer ?
#
loop_
_entity_poly.entity_id
_entity_poly.type
_entity_poly.pdbx_seq_one_letter_code
_entity_poly.pdbx_strand_id
1 'polypeptide(L)'
;MPPSFIPPNLLPILMLLGSNIFMTFAWYGHLKHKSASLPLVIMVSWGIAFFEYWLAVPANRWGSEVYSPAQLKTMQEVITLVVFAGFSVLYLKEPLGWNHALGFAFIALGAYFIFHKWG
;
A
#
# COMPACT_ATOMS: atom_id res chain seq x y z
N MET A 1 2.01 -18.56 -13.39
CA MET A 1 0.66 -18.95 -12.95
C MET A 1 0.53 -18.61 -11.47
N PRO A 2 -0.50 -17.87 -11.06
CA PRO A 2 -0.79 -17.63 -9.65
C PRO A 2 -1.07 -18.96 -8.94
N PRO A 3 -0.83 -19.07 -7.61
CA PRO A 3 -1.26 -20.22 -6.84
C PRO A 3 -2.76 -20.47 -7.04
N SER A 4 -3.12 -21.69 -7.42
CA SER A 4 -4.42 -22.08 -7.99
C SER A 4 -5.64 -21.95 -7.06
N PHE A 5 -5.44 -21.55 -5.80
CA PHE A 5 -6.48 -21.53 -4.76
C PHE A 5 -7.04 -20.13 -4.47
N ILE A 6 -6.44 -19.05 -4.99
CA ILE A 6 -6.92 -17.68 -4.79
C ILE A 6 -7.37 -17.12 -6.14
N PRO A 7 -8.56 -16.48 -6.23
CA PRO A 7 -9.01 -15.85 -7.46
C PRO A 7 -7.95 -14.89 -8.02
N PRO A 8 -7.63 -14.92 -9.33
CA PRO A 8 -6.61 -14.07 -9.94
C PRO A 8 -6.83 -12.57 -9.74
N ASN A 9 -8.09 -12.15 -9.56
CA ASN A 9 -8.46 -10.76 -9.28
C ASN A 9 -8.19 -10.36 -7.82
N LEU A 10 -8.32 -11.30 -6.89
CA LEU A 10 -8.17 -11.03 -5.45
C LEU A 10 -6.71 -11.11 -5.00
N LEU A 11 -5.92 -12.00 -5.60
CA LEU A 11 -4.52 -12.20 -5.24
C LEU A 11 -3.69 -10.90 -5.29
N PRO A 12 -3.74 -10.08 -6.36
CA PRO A 12 -3.01 -8.82 -6.41
C PRO A 12 -3.39 -7.88 -5.27
N ILE A 13 -4.68 -7.77 -4.95
CA ILE A 13 -5.17 -6.88 -3.89
C ILE A 13 -4.59 -7.29 -2.53
N LEU A 14 -4.63 -8.58 -2.19
CA LEU A 14 -4.09 -9.08 -0.92
C LEU A 14 -2.58 -8.91 -0.82
N MET A 15 -1.86 -9.16 -1.92
CA MET A 15 -0.40 -8.99 -1.95
C MET A 15 0.01 -7.52 -1.87
N LEU A 16 -0.69 -6.63 -2.59
CA LEU A 16 -0.50 -5.19 -2.51
C LEU A 16 -0.79 -4.66 -1.10
N LEU A 17 -1.86 -5.14 -0.46
CA LEU A 17 -2.18 -4.82 0.94
C LEU A 17 -1.05 -5.25 1.88
N GLY A 18 -0.60 -6.49 1.77
CA GLY A 18 0.52 -7.02 2.55
C GLY A 18 1.79 -6.21 2.34
N SER A 19 2.17 -5.95 1.07
CA SER A 19 3.36 -5.17 0.73
C SER A 19 3.27 -3.76 1.32
N ASN A 20 2.10 -3.12 1.25
CA ASN A 20 1.95 -1.77 1.75
C ASN A 20 2.11 -1.65 3.26
N ILE A 21 1.74 -2.69 4.03
CA ILE A 21 2.03 -2.73 5.48
C ILE A 21 3.54 -2.65 5.69
N PHE A 22 4.34 -3.48 4.99
CA PHE A 22 5.80 -3.41 5.07
C PHE A 22 6.33 -2.03 4.64
N MET A 23 5.86 -1.48 3.51
CA MET A 23 6.28 -0.14 3.06
C MET A 23 5.99 0.93 4.11
N THR A 24 4.81 0.91 4.72
CA THR A 24 4.41 1.89 5.72
C THR A 24 5.33 1.84 6.93
N PHE A 25 5.70 0.64 7.40
CA PHE A 25 6.70 0.50 8.46
C PHE A 25 8.10 0.94 8.02
N ALA A 26 8.52 0.62 6.79
CA ALA A 26 9.81 1.03 6.25
C ALA A 26 9.95 2.56 6.18
N TRP A 27 8.88 3.27 5.78
CA TRP A 27 8.89 4.72 5.65
C TRP A 27 8.65 5.47 6.97
N TYR A 28 7.77 4.96 7.84
CA TYR A 28 7.29 5.73 8.99
C TYR A 28 7.53 5.06 10.35
N GLY A 29 7.82 3.75 10.40
CA GLY A 29 8.03 3.02 11.66
C GLY A 29 9.14 3.61 12.52
N HIS A 30 10.19 4.12 11.88
CA HIS A 30 11.32 4.74 12.58
C HIS A 30 10.97 6.08 13.24
N LEU A 31 9.81 6.69 12.95
CA LEU A 31 9.38 7.94 13.59
C LEU A 31 9.17 7.79 15.11
N LYS A 32 9.00 6.56 15.61
CA LYS A 32 9.01 6.27 17.06
C LYS A 32 10.42 6.14 17.66
N HIS A 33 11.44 6.04 16.83
CA HIS A 33 12.83 5.76 17.22
C HIS A 33 13.75 6.91 16.80
N LYS A 34 13.34 8.15 17.06
CA LYS A 34 14.08 9.36 16.63
C LYS A 34 15.48 9.51 17.26
N SER A 35 15.76 8.78 18.34
CA SER A 35 17.07 8.73 18.99
C SER A 35 18.05 7.75 18.32
N ALA A 36 17.57 6.86 17.44
CA ALA A 36 18.43 5.97 16.68
C ALA A 36 19.21 6.73 15.61
N SER A 37 20.41 6.27 15.28
CA SER A 37 21.23 6.91 14.25
C SER A 37 20.60 6.74 12.85
N LEU A 38 20.69 7.79 12.02
CA LEU A 38 20.14 7.77 10.66
C LEU A 38 20.65 6.58 9.82
N PRO A 39 21.95 6.24 9.81
CA PRO A 39 22.43 5.09 9.04
C PRO A 39 21.79 3.77 9.47
N LEU A 40 21.58 3.57 10.78
CA LEU A 40 20.94 2.36 11.30
C LEU A 40 19.48 2.29 10.83
N VAL A 41 18.74 3.38 10.97
CA VAL A 41 17.34 3.46 10.53
C VAL A 41 17.20 3.19 9.03
N ILE A 42 18.06 3.78 8.20
CA ILE A 42 18.06 3.54 6.75
C ILE A 42 18.27 2.07 6.43
N MET A 43 19.25 1.42 7.07
CA MET A 43 19.54 0.00 6.84
C MET A 43 18.38 -0.90 7.27
N VAL A 44 17.74 -0.59 8.40
CA VAL A 44 16.53 -1.32 8.86
C VAL A 44 15.37 -1.12 7.88
N SER A 45 15.11 0.12 7.44
CA SER A 45 14.08 0.42 6.45
C SER A 45 14.31 -0.32 5.12
N TRP A 46 15.55 -0.42 4.67
CA TRP A 46 15.93 -1.23 3.51
C TRP A 46 15.68 -2.72 3.73
N GLY A 47 16.03 -3.24 4.92
CA GLY A 47 15.74 -4.63 5.30
C GLY A 47 14.24 -4.96 5.28
N ILE A 48 13.39 -4.02 5.71
CA ILE A 48 11.92 -4.17 5.65
C ILE A 48 11.44 -4.11 4.20
N ALA A 49 11.90 -3.12 3.43
CA ALA A 49 11.52 -2.96 2.02
C ALA A 49 11.93 -4.20 1.20
N PHE A 50 13.05 -4.85 1.51
CA PHE A 50 13.45 -6.08 0.82
C PHE A 50 12.35 -7.15 0.83
N PHE A 51 11.70 -7.42 1.97
CA PHE A 51 10.59 -8.38 2.05
C PHE A 51 9.32 -7.89 1.37
N GLU A 52 9.11 -6.57 1.38
CA GLU A 52 8.00 -5.95 0.67
C GLU A 52 8.00 -6.26 -0.82
N TYR A 53 9.18 -6.19 -1.46
CA TYR A 53 9.32 -6.45 -2.90
C TYR A 53 8.92 -7.88 -3.29
N TRP A 54 9.02 -8.85 -2.36
CA TRP A 54 8.56 -10.22 -2.60
C TRP A 54 7.04 -10.33 -2.73
N LEU A 55 6.30 -9.33 -2.25
CA LEU A 55 4.85 -9.22 -2.42
C LEU A 55 4.52 -8.25 -3.56
N ALA A 56 5.15 -7.08 -3.61
CA ALA A 56 4.82 -6.06 -4.60
C ALA A 56 5.13 -6.51 -6.04
N VAL A 57 6.27 -7.16 -6.26
CA VAL A 57 6.68 -7.55 -7.63
C VAL A 57 5.73 -8.61 -8.21
N PRO A 58 5.43 -9.73 -7.51
CA PRO A 58 4.49 -10.69 -8.06
C PRO A 58 3.05 -10.18 -8.11
N ALA A 59 2.63 -9.31 -7.17
CA ALA A 59 1.31 -8.69 -7.21
C ALA A 59 1.08 -7.92 -8.51
N ASN A 60 2.03 -7.09 -8.90
CA ASN A 60 1.95 -6.32 -10.13
C ASN A 60 2.15 -7.21 -11.37
N ARG A 61 3.08 -8.15 -11.32
CA ARG A 61 3.37 -9.04 -12.45
C ARG A 61 2.18 -9.93 -12.79
N TRP A 62 1.64 -10.67 -11.81
CA TRP A 62 0.47 -11.53 -12.01
C TRP A 62 -0.81 -10.72 -12.14
N GLY A 63 -0.93 -9.61 -11.42
CA GLY A 63 -2.08 -8.71 -11.54
C GLY A 63 -2.22 -8.09 -12.93
N SER A 64 -1.11 -7.88 -13.64
CA SER A 64 -1.16 -7.33 -15.01
C SER A 64 -1.80 -8.26 -16.04
N GLU A 65 -2.04 -9.53 -15.69
CA GLU A 65 -2.80 -10.46 -16.52
C GLU A 65 -4.32 -10.19 -16.48
N VAL A 66 -4.81 -9.50 -15.45
CA VAL A 66 -6.26 -9.25 -15.21
C VAL A 66 -6.62 -7.77 -15.04
N TYR A 67 -5.66 -6.93 -14.65
CA TYR A 67 -5.82 -5.49 -14.46
C TYR A 67 -4.85 -4.73 -15.37
N SER A 68 -5.25 -3.53 -15.81
CA SER A 68 -4.30 -2.64 -16.47
C SER A 68 -3.27 -2.08 -15.46
N PRO A 69 -2.08 -1.64 -15.92
CA PRO A 69 -1.11 -0.98 -15.04
C PRO A 69 -1.68 0.23 -14.30
N ALA A 70 -2.58 0.98 -14.95
CA ALA A 70 -3.28 2.10 -14.32
C ALA A 70 -4.17 1.62 -13.17
N GLN A 71 -4.97 0.57 -13.38
CA GLN A 71 -5.81 -0.01 -12.34
C GLN A 71 -5.00 -0.55 -11.15
N LEU A 72 -3.88 -1.24 -11.40
CA LEU A 72 -2.98 -1.73 -10.34
C LEU A 72 -2.42 -0.58 -9.51
N LYS A 73 -1.93 0.48 -10.17
CA LYS A 73 -1.40 1.65 -9.48
C LYS A 73 -2.49 2.35 -8.67
N THR A 74 -3.69 2.51 -9.21
CA THR A 74 -4.82 3.10 -8.50
C THR A 74 -5.20 2.30 -7.26
N MET A 75 -5.29 0.96 -7.36
CA MET A 75 -5.52 0.12 -6.19
C MET A 75 -4.41 0.32 -5.15
N GLN A 76 -3.16 0.38 -5.58
CA GLN A 76 -2.03 0.61 -4.68
C GLN A 76 -2.15 1.96 -3.94
N GLU A 77 -2.54 3.05 -4.61
CA GLU A 77 -2.73 4.35 -3.94
C GLU A 77 -3.85 4.28 -2.89
N VAL A 78 -4.99 3.68 -3.23
CA VAL A 78 -6.11 3.51 -2.30
C VAL A 78 -5.67 2.66 -1.09
N ILE A 79 -5.01 1.54 -1.34
CA ILE A 79 -4.47 0.67 -0.28
C ILE A 79 -3.47 1.43 0.58
N THR A 80 -2.58 2.22 -0.02
CA THR A 80 -1.56 3.02 0.69
C THR A 80 -2.20 3.93 1.71
N LEU A 81 -3.25 4.64 1.32
CA LEU A 81 -3.92 5.60 2.19
C LEU A 81 -4.67 4.90 3.31
N VAL A 82 -5.34 3.79 3.02
CA VAL A 82 -6.06 3.00 4.03
C VAL A 82 -5.08 2.41 5.06
N VAL A 83 -3.97 1.83 4.61
CA VAL A 83 -2.94 1.27 5.50
C VAL A 83 -2.28 2.38 6.32
N PHE A 84 -1.92 3.51 5.68
CA PHE A 84 -1.35 4.66 6.38
C PHE A 84 -2.31 5.24 7.42
N ALA A 85 -3.61 5.33 7.10
CA ALA A 85 -4.62 5.81 8.03
C ALA A 85 -4.68 4.92 9.29
N GLY A 86 -4.72 3.59 9.10
CA GLY A 86 -4.66 2.64 10.20
C GLY A 86 -3.35 2.75 10.99
N PHE A 87 -2.22 2.87 10.31
CA PHE A 87 -0.91 3.04 10.92
C PHE A 87 -0.81 4.32 11.76
N SER A 88 -1.28 5.45 11.25
CA SER A 88 -1.27 6.74 11.97
C SER A 88 -2.04 6.64 13.30
N VAL A 89 -3.26 6.10 13.26
CA VAL A 89 -4.11 5.97 14.46
C VAL A 89 -3.58 4.90 15.42
N LEU A 90 -3.24 3.71 14.93
CA LEU A 90 -2.90 2.56 15.76
C LEU A 90 -1.45 2.58 16.23
N TYR A 91 -0.52 2.91 15.34
CA TYR A 91 0.91 2.96 15.62
C TYR A 91 1.34 4.34 16.11
N LEU A 92 1.20 5.41 15.32
CA LEU A 92 1.68 6.75 15.72
C LEU A 92 0.86 7.40 16.84
N LYS A 93 -0.38 6.92 17.08
CA LYS A 93 -1.35 7.53 18.01
C LYS A 93 -1.74 8.96 17.61
N GLU A 94 -1.68 9.25 16.32
CA GLU A 94 -2.11 10.53 15.75
C GLU A 94 -3.52 10.37 15.18
N PRO A 95 -4.52 11.13 15.67
CA PRO A 95 -5.89 11.03 15.18
C PRO A 95 -6.01 11.67 13.79
N LEU A 96 -6.76 11.02 12.91
CA LEU A 96 -7.09 11.57 11.59
C LEU A 96 -8.27 12.55 11.72
N GLY A 97 -8.00 13.83 11.45
CA GLY A 97 -9.03 14.86 11.38
C GLY A 97 -9.94 14.73 10.15
N TRP A 98 -11.06 15.46 10.18
CA TRP A 98 -12.09 15.44 9.12
C TRP A 98 -11.56 15.75 7.71
N ASN A 99 -10.58 16.65 7.61
CA ASN A 99 -9.95 17.01 6.34
C ASN A 99 -9.28 15.80 5.66
N HIS A 100 -8.75 14.84 6.44
CA HIS A 100 -8.17 13.61 5.90
C HIS A 100 -9.25 12.69 5.32
N ALA A 101 -10.39 12.56 6.00
CA ALA A 101 -11.52 11.77 5.50
C ALA A 101 -12.05 12.34 4.18
N LEU A 102 -12.16 13.66 4.07
CA LEU A 102 -12.54 14.33 2.83
C LEU A 102 -11.52 14.09 1.71
N GLY A 103 -10.22 14.19 2.01
CA GLY A 103 -9.15 13.85 1.07
C GLY A 103 -9.25 12.42 0.56
N PHE A 104 -9.46 11.44 1.45
CA PHE A 104 -9.65 10.04 1.07
C PHE A 104 -10.89 9.83 0.20
N ALA A 105 -11.99 10.55 0.44
CA ALA A 105 -13.18 10.49 -0.39
C ALA A 105 -12.92 10.95 -1.83
N PHE A 106 -12.15 12.04 -2.03
CA PHE A 106 -11.76 12.49 -3.38
C PHE A 106 -10.86 11.47 -4.10
N ILE A 107 -10.01 10.76 -3.36
CA ILE A 107 -9.14 9.73 -3.95
C ILE A 107 -9.96 8.50 -4.35
N ALA A 108 -10.94 8.10 -3.53
CA ALA A 108 -11.89 7.04 -3.89
C ALA A 108 -12.71 7.41 -5.14
N LEU A 109 -13.12 8.67 -5.27
CA LEU A 109 -13.79 9.18 -6.47
C LEU A 109 -12.88 9.12 -7.71
N GLY A 110 -11.61 9.50 -7.57
CA GLY A 110 -10.60 9.35 -8.62
C GLY A 110 -10.45 7.88 -9.05
N ALA A 111 -10.42 6.96 -8.08
CA ALA A 111 -10.37 5.53 -8.36
C ALA A 111 -11.59 5.04 -9.14
N TYR A 112 -12.80 5.48 -8.79
CA TYR A 112 -14.02 5.15 -9.54
C TYR A 112 -13.87 5.48 -11.03
N PHE A 113 -13.38 6.69 -11.37
CA PHE A 113 -13.23 7.10 -12.77
C PHE A 113 -12.20 6.26 -13.56
N ILE A 114 -11.17 5.75 -12.90
CA ILE A 114 -10.15 4.91 -13.54
C ILE A 114 -10.68 3.50 -13.84
N PHE A 115 -11.58 3.00 -12.99
CA PHE A 115 -12.21 1.69 -13.18
C PHE A 115 -13.46 1.74 -14.04
N HIS A 116 -14.08 2.92 -14.20
CA HIS A 116 -15.26 3.09 -15.03
C HIS A 116 -14.89 2.98 -16.52
N LYS A 117 -15.52 2.04 -17.22
CA LYS A 117 -15.41 1.93 -18.67
C LYS A 117 -16.31 3.01 -19.30
N TRP A 118 -15.69 3.92 -20.02
CA TRP A 118 -16.39 4.85 -20.88
C TRP A 118 -16.90 4.09 -22.11
N GLY A 119 -18.15 4.36 -22.49
CA GLY A 119 -18.83 3.74 -23.63
C GLY A 119 -18.21 4.14 -24.97
#